data_AF-A0A949A790-F1
#
_entry.id   AF-A0A949A790-F1
#
_cell.length_a   1.000
_cell.length_b   1.000
_cell.length_c   1.000
_cell.angle_alpha   90.00
_cell.angle_beta   90.00
_cell.angle_gamma   90.00
#
_symmetry.space_group_name_H-M   'P 1'
#
loop_
_entity.id
_entity.type
_entity.pdbx_description
1 polymer ?
#
loop_
_entity_poly.entity_id
_entity_poly.type
_entity_poly.pdbx_seq_one_letter_code
_entity_poly.pdbx_strand_id
1 'polypeptide(L)'
;MSVNEIDNQGGSGTMKVKSDQSITILTIQEVASFLRVHRTTVTRYAMTGELKSYVLGNRRLFKKEDVLAFFENRIDRAALEYVSERSNYGDSHYSEA
;
A
#
# COMPACT_ATOMS: atom_id res chain seq x y z
N MET A 1 23.67 -57.12 12.97
CA MET A 1 23.72 -55.97 13.90
C MET A 1 24.72 -55.00 13.28
N SER A 2 24.42 -53.78 12.83
CA SER A 2 23.26 -52.91 13.00
C SER A 2 23.15 -51.94 11.80
N VAL A 3 21.91 -51.48 11.64
CA VAL A 3 21.26 -50.48 10.78
C VAL A 3 22.02 -49.22 10.28
N ASN A 4 21.68 -48.87 9.02
CA ASN A 4 21.36 -47.58 8.40
C ASN A 4 22.06 -46.27 8.82
N GLU A 5 22.48 -45.50 7.83
CA GLU A 5 22.10 -44.08 7.72
C GLU A 5 22.01 -43.67 6.23
N ILE A 6 20.82 -43.22 5.84
CA ILE A 6 20.45 -42.73 4.50
C ILE A 6 20.40 -41.22 4.61
N ASP A 7 21.42 -40.52 4.12
CA ASP A 7 21.40 -39.06 4.05
C ASP A 7 20.79 -38.61 2.73
N ASN A 8 19.47 -38.75 2.64
CA ASN A 8 18.65 -38.15 1.58
C ASN A 8 18.51 -36.65 1.83
N GLN A 9 19.50 -35.86 1.40
CA GLN A 9 19.37 -34.41 1.33
C GLN A 9 18.52 -34.01 0.10
N GLY A 10 17.21 -34.24 0.22
CA GLY A 10 16.22 -33.70 -0.70
C GLY A 10 16.20 -32.17 -0.61
N GLY A 11 16.64 -31.51 -1.69
CA GLY A 11 16.56 -30.07 -1.84
C GLY A 11 15.11 -29.59 -1.73
N SER A 12 14.77 -28.95 -0.60
CA SER A 12 13.55 -28.16 -0.46
C SER A 12 13.73 -26.83 -1.18
N GLY A 13 13.85 -26.88 -2.51
CA GLY A 13 13.61 -25.73 -3.36
C GLY A 13 12.14 -25.38 -3.23
N THR A 14 11.81 -24.43 -2.34
CA THR A 14 10.50 -23.80 -2.31
C THR A 14 10.33 -23.11 -3.67
N MET A 15 9.68 -23.78 -4.62
CA MET A 15 9.27 -23.17 -5.86
C MET A 15 8.33 -22.03 -5.48
N LYS A 16 8.85 -20.79 -5.51
CA LYS A 16 8.01 -19.60 -5.51
C LYS A 16 7.15 -19.70 -6.76
N VAL A 17 5.93 -20.18 -6.59
CA VAL A 17 4.87 -20.03 -7.57
C VAL A 17 4.80 -18.52 -7.85
N LYS A 18 5.31 -18.09 -9.01
CA LYS A 18 4.98 -16.77 -9.56
C LYS A 18 3.49 -16.87 -9.83
N SER A 19 2.68 -16.40 -8.88
CA SER A 19 1.26 -16.23 -9.10
C SER A 19 1.12 -15.40 -10.38
N ASP A 20 0.37 -15.94 -11.33
CA ASP A 20 -0.06 -15.25 -12.53
C ASP A 20 -0.54 -13.86 -12.12
N GLN A 21 0.27 -12.83 -12.39
CA GLN A 21 -0.02 -11.47 -11.97
C GLN A 21 -1.12 -10.96 -12.89
N SER A 22 -2.35 -11.38 -12.61
CA SER A 22 -3.53 -10.90 -13.31
C SER A 22 -3.62 -9.40 -13.11
N ILE A 23 -3.25 -8.63 -14.13
CA ILE A 23 -3.26 -7.17 -14.10
C ILE A 23 -4.70 -6.74 -13.85
N THR A 24 -4.97 -6.27 -12.64
CA THR A 24 -6.30 -5.78 -12.27
C THR A 24 -6.39 -4.30 -12.58
N ILE A 25 -7.30 -3.95 -13.48
CA ILE A 25 -7.60 -2.57 -13.85
C ILE A 25 -8.85 -2.11 -13.11
N LEU A 26 -8.78 -0.92 -12.52
CA LEU A 26 -9.84 -0.29 -11.74
C LEU A 26 -10.29 1.02 -12.39
N THR A 27 -11.57 1.31 -12.26
CA THR A 27 -12.20 2.58 -12.59
C THR A 27 -12.09 3.57 -11.43
N ILE A 28 -12.37 4.86 -11.68
CA ILE A 28 -12.42 5.90 -10.63
C ILE A 28 -13.33 5.48 -9.47
N GLN A 29 -14.48 4.89 -9.76
CA GLN A 29 -15.45 4.50 -8.74
C GLN A 29 -14.91 3.37 -7.86
N GLU A 30 -14.26 2.37 -8.47
CA GLU A 30 -13.66 1.26 -7.72
C GLU A 30 -12.48 1.71 -6.87
N VAL A 31 -11.64 2.60 -7.40
CA VAL A 31 -10.55 3.21 -6.61
C VAL A 31 -11.09 4.02 -5.44
N ALA A 32 -12.17 4.78 -5.65
CA ALA A 32 -12.82 5.55 -4.59
C ALA A 32 -13.33 4.64 -3.47
N SER A 33 -14.01 3.55 -3.83
CA SER A 33 -14.46 2.54 -2.88
C SER A 33 -13.30 1.84 -2.17
N PHE A 34 -12.23 1.53 -2.91
CA PHE A 34 -11.04 0.83 -2.39
C PHE A 34 -10.29 1.68 -1.35
N LEU A 35 -10.02 2.94 -1.67
CA LEU A 35 -9.33 3.88 -0.77
C LEU A 35 -10.27 4.52 0.26
N ARG A 36 -11.58 4.25 0.20
CA ARG A 36 -12.63 4.86 1.03
C ARG A 36 -12.60 6.40 0.99
N VAL A 37 -12.43 6.96 -0.20
CA VAL A 37 -12.46 8.41 -0.44
C VAL A 37 -13.51 8.77 -1.49
N HIS A 38 -13.91 10.03 -1.55
CA HIS A 38 -14.85 10.48 -2.58
C HIS A 38 -14.22 10.47 -3.98
N ARG A 39 -15.03 10.20 -5.01
CA ARG A 39 -14.57 10.13 -6.41
C ARG A 39 -13.87 11.41 -6.90
N THR A 40 -14.30 12.58 -6.42
CA THR A 40 -13.66 13.86 -6.76
C THR A 40 -12.23 13.94 -6.23
N THR A 41 -11.97 13.35 -5.07
CA THR A 41 -10.62 13.25 -4.49
C THR A 41 -9.72 12.37 -5.35
N VAL A 42 -10.23 11.23 -5.83
CA VAL A 42 -9.50 10.35 -6.76
C VAL A 42 -9.19 11.08 -8.07
N THR A 43 -10.17 11.77 -8.65
CA THR A 43 -9.96 12.59 -9.85
C THR A 43 -8.89 13.64 -9.62
N ARG A 44 -8.92 14.33 -8.47
CA ARG A 44 -7.89 15.31 -8.11
C ARG A 44 -6.51 14.66 -8.08
N TYR A 45 -6.33 13.53 -7.38
CA TYR A 45 -5.05 12.82 -7.34
C TYR A 45 -4.55 12.39 -8.72
N ALA A 46 -5.47 12.01 -9.61
CA ALA A 46 -5.11 11.66 -10.98
C ALA A 46 -4.72 12.87 -11.83
N MET A 47 -5.36 14.02 -11.61
CA MET A 47 -5.05 15.27 -12.32
C MET A 47 -3.75 15.90 -11.83
N THR A 48 -3.46 15.82 -10.53
CA THR A 48 -2.20 16.28 -9.94
C THR A 48 -1.02 15.36 -10.24
N GLY A 49 -1.29 14.14 -10.73
CA GLY A 49 -0.27 13.11 -10.98
C GLY A 49 0.19 12.39 -9.71
N GLU A 50 -0.39 12.71 -8.55
CA GLU A 50 -0.11 12.00 -7.29
C GLU A 50 -0.52 10.53 -7.36
N LEU A 51 -1.61 10.23 -8.07
CA LEU A 51 -2.04 8.86 -8.36
C LEU A 51 -1.87 8.58 -9.85
N LYS A 52 -1.01 7.60 -10.15
CA LYS A 52 -0.74 7.18 -11.52
C LYS A 52 -2.01 6.65 -12.17
N SER A 53 -2.30 7.17 -13.35
CA SER A 53 -3.52 6.86 -14.08
C SER A 53 -3.27 6.77 -15.57
N TYR A 54 -4.11 5.98 -16.24
CA TYR A 54 -4.02 5.66 -17.65
C TYR A 54 -5.30 6.10 -18.34
N VAL A 55 -5.18 6.91 -19.38
CA VAL A 55 -6.32 7.32 -20.19
C VAL A 55 -6.45 6.36 -21.36
N LEU A 56 -7.59 5.66 -21.42
CA LEU A 56 -7.96 4.78 -22.52
C LEU A 56 -9.23 5.34 -23.16
N GLY A 57 -9.07 6.02 -24.30
CA GLY A 57 -10.13 6.82 -24.90
C GLY A 57 -10.61 7.92 -23.96
N ASN A 58 -11.90 7.90 -23.61
CA ASN A 58 -12.51 8.89 -22.70
C ASN A 58 -12.54 8.44 -21.24
N ARG A 59 -11.97 7.27 -20.93
CA ARG A 59 -12.01 6.69 -19.58
C ARG A 59 -10.64 6.76 -18.94
N ARG A 60 -10.63 7.16 -17.67
CA ARG A 60 -9.44 7.10 -16.83
C ARG A 60 -9.47 5.84 -15.98
N LEU A 61 -8.42 5.05 -16.11
CA LEU A 61 -8.25 3.74 -15.50
C LEU A 61 -6.98 3.71 -14.65
N PHE A 62 -6.95 2.80 -13.69
CA PHE A 62 -5.88 2.68 -12.71
C PHE A 62 -5.46 1.22 -12.62
N LYS A 63 -4.17 0.95 -12.51
CA LYS A 63 -3.72 -0.38 -12.12
C LYS A 63 -3.86 -0.50 -10.61
N LYS A 64 -4.37 -1.65 -10.14
CA LYS A 64 -4.49 -1.91 -8.71
C LYS A 64 -3.13 -1.80 -7.98
N GLU A 65 -2.06 -2.26 -8.61
CA GLU A 65 -0.68 -2.15 -8.10
C GLU A 65 -0.26 -0.70 -7.85
N ASP A 66 -0.52 0.20 -8.80
CA ASP A 66 -0.19 1.61 -8.65
C ASP A 66 -1.02 2.28 -7.54
N VAL A 67 -2.28 1.84 -7.34
CA VAL A 67 -3.15 2.32 -6.26
C VAL A 67 -2.65 1.85 -4.89
N LEU A 68 -2.19 0.60 -4.80
CA LEU A 68 -1.57 0.05 -3.59
C LEU A 68 -0.28 0.79 -3.24
N ALA A 69 0.62 0.96 -4.21
CA ALA A 69 1.86 1.70 -4.02
C ALA A 69 1.60 3.16 -3.59
N PHE A 70 0.58 3.81 -4.15
CA PHE A 70 0.17 5.14 -3.71
C PHE A 70 -0.26 5.17 -2.23
N PHE A 71 -1.01 4.16 -1.79
CA PHE A 71 -1.47 4.05 -0.42
C PHE A 71 -0.32 3.80 0.57
N GLU A 72 0.59 2.88 0.26
CA GLU A 72 1.78 2.59 1.06
C GLU A 72 2.65 3.85 1.23
N ASN A 73 2.93 4.56 0.14
CA ASN A 73 3.70 5.81 0.16
C ASN A 73 3.06 6.92 1.02
N ARG A 74 1.75 6.89 1.24
CA ARG A 74 1.04 7.86 2.12
C ARG A 74 1.15 7.47 3.58
N ILE A 75 1.12 6.17 3.91
CA ILE A 75 1.35 5.68 5.26
C ILE A 75 2.75 6.06 5.72
N ASP A 76 3.77 5.87 4.89
CA ASP A 76 5.15 6.18 5.25
C ASP A 76 5.35 7.66 5.57
N ARG A 77 4.70 8.57 4.82
CA ARG A 77 4.76 10.01 5.13
C ARG A 77 4.02 10.37 6.42
N ALA A 78 2.84 9.80 6.65
CA ALA A 78 2.04 10.09 7.85
C ALA A 78 2.68 9.51 9.12
N ALA A 79 3.30 8.32 9.03
CA ALA A 79 4.01 7.70 10.14
C ALA A 79 5.26 8.50 10.55
N LEU A 80 5.96 9.13 9.59
CA LEU A 80 7.11 9.99 9.87
C LEU A 80 6.72 11.32 10.52
N GLU A 81 5.54 11.87 10.22
CA GLU A 81 5.06 13.14 10.79
C GLU A 81 4.62 12.97 12.26
N TYR A 82 3.97 11.85 12.58
CA TYR A 82 3.43 11.55 13.93
C TYR A 82 4.51 11.37 15.02
N VAL A 83 5.75 11.09 14.65
CA VAL A 83 6.87 10.93 15.62
C VAL A 83 7.43 12.30 16.05
N SER A 84 7.16 13.37 15.31
CA SER A 84 7.74 14.71 15.59
C SER A 84 6.91 15.61 16.52
N GLU A 85 5.61 15.36 16.68
CA GLU A 85 4.70 16.24 17.44
C GLU A 85 4.57 15.89 18.93
N ARG A 86 5.22 14.82 19.42
CA ARG A 86 5.11 14.37 20.81
C ARG A 86 6.06 15.02 21.81
N SER A 87 6.96 15.91 21.38
CA SER A 87 7.95 16.55 22.25
C SER A 87 7.59 17.96 22.74
N ASN A 88 6.44 18.53 22.35
CA ASN A 88 6.15 19.96 22.63
C ASN A 88 4.79 20.26 23.31
N TYR A 89 4.03 19.25 23.77
CA TYR A 89 2.79 19.47 24.53
C TYR A 89 2.88 18.78 25.89
N GLY A 90 3.50 19.45 26.86
CA GLY A 90 3.64 18.89 28.20
C GLY A 90 4.29 19.81 29.22
N ASP A 91 3.95 21.10 29.24
CA ASP A 91 4.18 21.93 30.43
C ASP A 91 3.26 23.17 30.43
N SER A 92 1.96 22.98 30.65
CA SER A 92 1.10 24.08 31.08
C SER A 92 0.52 23.72 32.44
N HIS A 93 1.24 24.12 33.49
CA HIS A 93 0.73 24.24 34.85
C HIS A 93 -0.56 25.07 34.84
N TYR A 94 -1.71 24.41 34.94
CA TYR A 94 -2.91 25.05 35.46
C TYR A 94 -2.70 25.19 36.97
N SER A 95 -2.45 26.42 37.42
CA SER A 95 -2.56 26.79 38.82
C SER A 95 -4.05 26.83 39.16
N GLU A 96 -4.54 25.86 39.93
CA GLU A 96 -5.82 25.99 40.62
C GLU A 96 -5.65 26.87 41.87
N ALA A 97 -6.59 27.82 42.01
CA ALA A 97 -6.96 28.64 43.17
C ALA A 97 -5.99 29.73 43.66
#